data_AF-A0A1Y4FSQ7-F1
#
_entry.id   AF-A0A1Y4FSQ7-F1
#
_cell.length_a   1.000
_cell.length_b   1.000
_cell.length_c   1.000
_cell.angle_alpha   90.00
_cell.angle_beta   90.00
_cell.angle_gamma   90.00
#
_symmetry.space_group_name_H-M   'P 1'
#
loop_
_entity.id
_entity.type
_entity.pdbx_description
1 polymer ?
#
loop_
_entity_poly.entity_id
_entity_poly.type
_entity_poly.pdbx_seq_one_letter_code
_entity_poly.pdbx_strand_id
1 'polypeptide(L)'
;MDNSKTFIYEGSPVTFQIGEATMVNATEMAKPFGKQPVFWLNNQYTKGFLKELAELRNLSSADLVRVIKGGNDKNAQGTWLHEDVALEFARWLSPQFAIWCNDRIKELMKYGVTATPQTIDSVLADPDNAIRLLTALKEERKALKAANKQIAVLEDQKKAYHSENRRLLKLKDRQDEIMREQAPLVEYAQNVLDSYDTFTSTQIAKELGMSAQALHKLLNDAGVMFKHGSQWFLYAKYQAKGFVKTREHTYQRKDGRTGLFLTTVWTEAGRMFVRRVVQLKRSMTNPPTE
;
A
#
# COMPACT_ATOMS: atom_id res chain seq x y z
N MET A 1 37.98 -28.55 25.23
CA MET A 1 38.71 -28.56 23.95
C MET A 1 38.21 -27.37 23.17
N ASP A 2 39.08 -26.41 22.88
CA ASP A 2 38.71 -25.14 22.25
C ASP A 2 38.18 -25.38 20.84
N ASN A 3 36.88 -25.17 20.64
CA ASN A 3 36.22 -25.39 19.36
C ASN A 3 36.29 -24.10 18.54
N SER A 4 37.50 -23.71 18.14
CA SER A 4 37.71 -22.50 17.32
C SER A 4 37.64 -22.82 15.82
N LYS A 5 37.04 -21.92 15.05
CA LYS A 5 37.01 -21.95 13.58
C LYS A 5 37.48 -20.62 13.03
N THR A 6 38.38 -20.66 12.06
CA THR A 6 38.91 -19.47 11.39
C THR A 6 38.38 -19.40 9.96
N PHE A 7 37.85 -18.23 9.60
CA PHE A 7 37.40 -17.92 8.25
C PHE A 7 38.29 -16.84 7.65
N ILE A 8 38.40 -16.79 6.31
CA ILE A 8 39.24 -15.80 5.63
C ILE A 8 38.34 -14.75 4.97
N TYR A 9 38.60 -13.48 5.26
CA TYR A 9 37.99 -12.32 4.61
C TYR A 9 39.08 -11.48 3.95
N GLU A 10 39.03 -11.32 2.63
CA GLU A 10 40.00 -10.52 1.85
C GLU A 10 41.48 -10.84 2.20
N GLY A 11 41.78 -12.13 2.42
CA GLY A 11 43.12 -12.60 2.78
C GLY A 11 43.49 -12.48 4.26
N SER A 12 42.63 -11.88 5.09
CA SER A 12 42.82 -11.80 6.54
C SER A 12 42.05 -12.91 7.27
N PRO A 13 42.69 -13.70 8.15
CA PRO A 13 42.00 -14.67 8.99
C PRO A 13 41.18 -13.97 10.07
N VAL A 14 39.98 -14.48 10.33
CA VAL A 14 39.07 -14.08 11.41
C VAL A 14 38.63 -15.31 12.17
N THR A 15 39.01 -15.37 13.44
CA THR A 15 38.81 -16.53 14.31
C THR A 15 37.56 -16.36 15.17
N PHE A 16 36.79 -17.44 15.23
CA PHE A 16 35.57 -17.59 16.00
C PHE A 16 35.79 -18.71 17.02
N GLN A 17 35.59 -18.44 18.30
CA GLN A 17 35.57 -19.44 19.36
C GLN A 17 34.12 -19.84 19.61
N ILE A 18 33.82 -21.13 19.41
CA ILE A 18 32.48 -21.68 19.55
C ILE A 18 32.36 -22.28 20.96
N GLY A 19 31.47 -21.71 21.78
CA GLY A 19 31.13 -22.18 23.12
C GLY A 19 29.64 -22.00 23.39
N GLU A 20 29.26 -21.81 24.66
CA GLU A 20 27.88 -21.40 25.01
C GLU A 20 27.50 -20.06 24.36
N ALA A 21 28.46 -19.15 24.24
CA ALA A 21 28.37 -17.94 23.44
C ALA A 21 29.54 -17.90 22.44
N THR A 22 29.25 -17.54 21.19
CA THR A 22 30.29 -17.41 20.16
C THR A 22 31.08 -16.12 20.37
N MET A 23 32.40 -16.24 20.48
CA MET A 23 33.32 -15.10 20.58
C MET A 23 34.08 -14.91 19.26
N VAL A 24 34.24 -13.67 18.81
CA VAL A 24 34.90 -13.34 17.54
C VAL A 24 36.10 -12.42 17.80
N ASN A 25 37.24 -12.71 17.19
CA ASN A 25 38.45 -11.89 17.34
C ASN A 25 38.31 -10.57 16.55
N ALA A 26 37.96 -9.49 17.25
CA ALA A 26 37.81 -8.16 16.69
C ALA A 26 39.12 -7.53 16.22
N THR A 27 40.25 -7.90 16.81
CA THR A 27 41.55 -7.44 16.33
C THR A 27 41.81 -7.97 14.92
N GLU A 28 41.46 -9.22 14.67
CA GLU A 28 41.52 -9.82 13.33
C GLU A 28 40.51 -9.21 12.36
N MET A 29 39.26 -9.02 12.79
CA MET A 29 38.23 -8.35 11.98
C MET A 29 38.65 -6.96 11.49
N ALA A 30 39.39 -6.21 12.30
CA ALA A 30 39.74 -4.83 11.99
C ALA A 30 40.96 -4.67 11.06
N LYS A 31 41.79 -5.73 10.91
CA LYS A 31 43.03 -5.71 10.12
C LYS A 31 42.83 -5.27 8.66
N PRO A 32 41.87 -5.82 7.89
CA PRO A 32 41.63 -5.40 6.49
C PRO A 32 41.32 -3.91 6.34
N PHE A 33 40.75 -3.29 7.38
CA PHE A 33 40.25 -1.93 7.34
C PHE A 33 41.22 -0.90 7.94
N GLY A 34 42.40 -1.33 8.41
CA GLY A 34 43.37 -0.45 9.09
C GLY A 34 42.82 0.20 10.37
N LYS A 35 41.78 -0.40 10.98
CA LYS A 35 41.11 0.11 12.18
C LYS A 35 41.56 -0.66 13.43
N GLN A 36 41.28 -0.13 14.62
CA GLN A 36 41.54 -0.81 15.88
C GLN A 36 40.28 -0.88 16.75
N PRO A 37 39.97 -2.03 17.39
CA PRO A 37 38.78 -2.18 18.24
C PRO A 37 38.69 -1.15 19.36
N VAL A 38 39.84 -0.72 19.91
CA VAL A 38 39.91 0.26 21.00
C VAL A 38 39.24 1.59 20.64
N PHE A 39 39.32 2.04 19.39
CA PHE A 39 38.68 3.28 18.96
C PHE A 39 37.17 3.16 18.97
N TRP A 40 36.64 2.03 18.52
CA TRP A 40 35.20 1.78 18.51
C TRP A 40 34.65 1.59 19.93
N LEU A 41 35.35 0.82 20.77
CA LEU A 41 34.96 0.58 22.17
C LEU A 41 34.95 1.86 23.03
N ASN A 42 35.75 2.86 22.66
CA ASN A 42 35.81 4.12 23.39
C ASN A 42 34.71 5.12 23.05
N ASN A 43 33.97 4.91 21.95
CA ASN A 43 32.86 5.76 21.54
C ASN A 43 31.72 5.74 22.59
N GLN A 44 31.12 6.90 22.86
CA GLN A 44 29.98 7.05 23.77
C GLN A 44 28.78 6.18 23.34
N TYR A 45 28.50 6.10 22.03
CA TYR A 45 27.46 5.23 21.50
C TYR A 45 27.71 3.75 21.87
N THR A 46 28.91 3.26 21.61
CA THR A 46 29.29 1.87 21.88
C THR A 46 29.21 1.54 23.37
N LYS A 47 29.62 2.45 24.24
CA LYS A 47 29.50 2.28 25.69
C LYS A 47 28.05 2.18 26.15
N GLY A 48 27.16 3.01 25.58
CA GLY A 48 25.71 2.92 25.83
C GLY A 48 25.14 1.59 25.37
N PHE A 49 25.44 1.21 24.12
CA PHE A 49 25.01 -0.06 23.53
C PHE A 49 25.46 -1.28 24.37
N LEU A 50 26.73 -1.33 24.78
CA LEU A 50 27.26 -2.43 25.59
C LEU A 50 26.57 -2.53 26.95
N LYS A 51 26.27 -1.38 27.57
CA LYS A 51 25.55 -1.34 28.85
C LYS A 51 24.14 -1.91 28.70
N GLU A 52 23.39 -1.45 27.71
CA GLU A 52 22.03 -1.94 27.43
C GLU A 52 22.02 -3.43 27.09
N LEU A 53 22.98 -3.89 26.28
CA LEU A 53 23.09 -5.29 25.90
C LEU A 53 23.40 -6.20 27.09
N ALA A 54 24.30 -5.76 27.98
CA ALA A 54 24.65 -6.47 29.21
C ALA A 54 23.42 -6.66 30.11
N GLU A 55 22.64 -5.59 30.31
CA GLU A 55 21.41 -5.59 31.11
C GLU A 55 20.34 -6.52 30.50
N LEU A 56 20.10 -6.44 29.18
CA LEU A 56 19.07 -7.24 28.50
C LEU A 56 19.38 -8.73 28.43
N ARG A 57 20.66 -9.12 28.51
CA ARG A 57 21.09 -10.52 28.41
C ARG A 57 21.53 -11.11 29.75
N ASN A 58 21.48 -10.33 30.83
CA ASN A 58 22.06 -10.70 32.14
C ASN A 58 23.53 -11.15 32.02
N LEU A 59 24.31 -10.47 31.17
CA LEU A 59 25.72 -10.74 30.92
C LEU A 59 26.60 -9.67 31.56
N SER A 60 27.82 -10.03 31.96
CA SER A 60 28.79 -9.06 32.46
C SER A 60 29.58 -8.40 31.31
N SER A 61 30.23 -7.28 31.57
CA SER A 61 31.14 -6.65 30.59
C SER A 61 32.27 -7.58 30.13
N ALA A 62 32.70 -8.52 30.98
CA ALA A 62 33.73 -9.50 30.65
C ALA A 62 33.22 -10.65 29.76
N ASP A 63 31.90 -10.84 29.69
CA ASP A 63 31.27 -11.79 28.76
C ASP A 63 31.10 -11.17 27.37
N LEU A 64 30.90 -9.86 27.31
CA LEU A 64 30.74 -9.12 26.06
C LEU A 64 32.08 -8.79 25.38
N VAL A 65 33.09 -8.39 26.15
CA VAL A 65 34.39 -7.95 25.63
C VAL A 65 35.52 -8.55 26.47
N ARG A 66 36.39 -9.34 25.83
CA ARG A 66 37.58 -9.92 26.46
C ARG A 66 38.83 -9.40 25.77
N VAL A 67 39.75 -8.82 26.54
CA VAL A 67 41.01 -8.30 26.01
C VAL A 67 42.14 -9.17 26.52
N ILE A 68 42.72 -9.97 25.63
CA ILE A 68 43.84 -10.86 25.94
C ILE A 68 45.13 -10.20 25.43
N LYS A 69 46.01 -9.80 26.37
CA LYS A 69 47.31 -9.18 26.09
C LYS A 69 48.42 -10.07 26.66
N GLY A 70 49.38 -10.43 25.82
CA GLY A 70 50.48 -11.33 26.21
C GLY A 70 50.06 -12.81 26.27
N GLY A 71 51.03 -13.69 26.56
CA GLY A 71 50.85 -15.15 26.60
C GLY A 71 51.67 -15.90 25.53
N ASN A 72 51.88 -17.20 25.74
CA ASN A 72 52.65 -18.06 24.82
C ASN A 72 51.91 -18.36 23.50
N ASP A 73 50.57 -18.38 23.52
CA ASP A 73 49.76 -18.59 22.32
C ASP A 73 49.44 -17.24 21.64
N LYS A 74 50.11 -16.99 20.51
CA LYS A 74 49.92 -15.77 19.71
C LYS A 74 48.53 -15.70 19.07
N ASN A 75 47.85 -16.83 18.86
CA ASN A 75 46.55 -16.87 18.20
C ASN A 75 45.40 -16.52 19.16
N ALA A 76 45.62 -16.68 20.47
CA ALA A 76 44.66 -16.28 21.50
C ALA A 76 44.68 -14.77 21.79
N GLN A 77 45.72 -14.05 21.34
CA GLN A 77 45.89 -12.62 21.60
C GLN A 77 44.92 -11.77 20.77
N GLY A 78 44.36 -10.74 21.40
CA GLY A 78 43.45 -9.82 20.73
C GLY A 78 42.30 -9.35 21.61
N THR A 79 41.44 -8.54 21.00
CA THR A 79 40.13 -8.18 21.56
C THR A 79 39.10 -9.15 21.00
N TRP A 80 38.40 -9.85 21.88
CA TRP A 80 37.35 -10.79 21.55
C TRP A 80 36.00 -10.21 21.93
N LEU A 81 35.04 -10.30 21.01
CA LEU A 81 33.69 -9.76 21.17
C LEU A 81 32.66 -10.89 21.12
N HIS A 82 31.66 -10.81 21.98
CA HIS A 82 30.45 -11.61 21.90
C HIS A 82 29.75 -11.42 20.54
N GLU A 83 29.07 -12.44 20.02
CA GLU A 83 28.43 -12.43 18.68
C GLU A 83 27.63 -11.16 18.36
N ASP A 84 26.74 -10.75 19.26
CA ASP A 84 25.93 -9.53 19.11
C ASP A 84 26.80 -8.26 19.01
N VAL A 85 27.87 -8.20 19.81
CA VAL A 85 28.81 -7.07 19.82
C VAL A 85 29.70 -7.10 18.59
N ALA A 86 30.13 -8.29 18.15
CA ALA A 86 30.91 -8.50 16.95
C ALA A 86 30.13 -8.07 15.70
N LEU A 87 28.81 -8.30 15.66
CA LEU A 87 27.96 -7.86 14.55
C LEU A 87 27.86 -6.33 14.47
N GLU A 88 27.65 -5.62 15.59
CA GLU A 88 27.69 -4.16 15.62
C GLU A 88 29.07 -3.61 15.26
N PHE A 89 30.13 -4.24 15.75
CA PHE A 89 31.50 -3.88 15.37
C PHE A 89 31.75 -4.07 13.87
N ALA A 90 31.27 -5.17 13.29
CA ALA A 90 31.39 -5.45 11.86
C ALA A 90 30.66 -4.39 11.01
N ARG A 91 29.47 -3.94 11.45
CA ARG A 91 28.72 -2.84 10.79
C ARG A 91 29.52 -1.55 10.75
N TRP A 92 30.21 -1.22 11.84
CA TRP A 92 31.08 -0.05 11.92
C TRP A 92 32.35 -0.17 11.04
N LEU A 93 32.84 -1.38 10.83
CA LEU A 93 33.95 -1.63 9.91
C LEU A 93 33.53 -1.42 8.46
N SER A 94 32.49 -2.13 7.99
CA SER A 94 31.92 -2.05 6.65
C SER A 94 30.57 -2.79 6.57
N PRO A 95 29.55 -2.25 5.87
CA PRO A 95 28.30 -2.96 5.63
C PRO A 95 28.49 -4.33 4.95
N GLN A 96 29.40 -4.44 3.98
CA GLN A 96 29.67 -5.70 3.27
C GLN A 96 30.29 -6.74 4.21
N PHE A 97 31.21 -6.31 5.06
CA PHE A 97 31.84 -7.18 6.05
C PHE A 97 30.86 -7.67 7.11
N ALA A 98 29.92 -6.81 7.53
CA ALA A 98 28.87 -7.18 8.46
C ALA A 98 27.96 -8.29 7.91
N ILE A 99 27.59 -8.22 6.63
CA ILE A 99 26.83 -9.29 5.95
C ILE A 99 27.63 -10.58 5.95
N TRP A 100 28.90 -10.52 5.53
CA TRP A 100 29.78 -11.69 5.51
C TRP A 100 29.94 -12.34 6.89
N CYS A 101 30.16 -11.54 7.94
CA CYS A 101 30.31 -12.02 9.31
C CYS A 101 29.01 -12.68 9.81
N ASN A 102 27.85 -12.07 9.55
CA ASN A 102 26.55 -12.63 9.89
C ASN A 102 26.30 -14.00 9.23
N ASP A 103 26.68 -14.16 7.96
CA ASP A 103 26.55 -15.45 7.26
C ASP A 103 27.43 -16.53 7.91
N ARG A 104 28.65 -16.20 8.34
CA ARG A 104 29.52 -17.14 9.06
C ARG A 104 28.96 -17.51 10.44
N ILE A 105 28.47 -16.54 11.21
CA ILE A 105 27.84 -16.82 12.51
C ILE A 105 26.62 -17.74 12.33
N LYS A 106 25.77 -17.50 11.33
CA LYS A 106 24.63 -18.39 11.02
C LYS A 106 25.07 -19.79 10.59
N GLU A 107 26.12 -19.89 9.78
CA GLU A 107 26.72 -21.18 9.39
C GLU A 107 27.21 -21.94 10.63
N LEU A 108 27.87 -21.25 11.55
CA LEU A 108 28.33 -21.82 12.82
C LEU A 108 27.17 -22.25 13.72
N MET A 109 26.09 -21.48 13.83
CA MET A 109 24.93 -21.91 14.62
C MET A 109 24.23 -23.13 13.99
N LYS A 110 24.10 -23.14 12.66
CA LYS A 110 23.41 -24.21 11.95
C LYS A 110 24.19 -25.53 11.94
N TYR A 111 25.50 -25.46 11.73
CA TYR A 111 26.34 -26.65 11.59
C TYR A 111 27.20 -26.96 12.83
N GLY A 112 27.48 -25.98 13.69
CA GLY A 112 28.28 -26.15 14.91
C GLY A 112 27.55 -26.91 16.02
N VAL A 113 26.22 -26.78 16.11
CA VAL A 113 25.39 -27.60 17.01
C VAL A 113 25.29 -29.05 16.54
N THR A 114 25.46 -29.31 15.24
CA THR A 114 25.35 -30.65 14.63
C THR A 114 26.68 -31.37 14.43
N ALA A 115 27.83 -30.74 14.66
CA ALA A 115 29.13 -31.25 14.22
C ALA A 115 30.24 -31.14 15.28
N THR A 116 29.96 -31.51 16.53
CA THR A 116 31.05 -31.84 17.45
C THR A 116 31.46 -33.30 17.22
N PRO A 117 32.76 -33.64 17.09
CA PRO A 117 33.21 -35.04 16.98
C PRO A 117 32.69 -35.91 18.14
N GLN A 118 32.51 -35.32 19.33
CA GLN A 118 31.98 -35.98 20.52
C GLN A 118 30.49 -36.38 20.39
N THR A 119 29.68 -35.59 19.66
CA THR A 119 28.30 -36.01 19.34
C THR A 119 28.27 -37.01 18.19
N ILE A 120 29.19 -36.94 17.22
CA ILE A 120 29.31 -37.94 16.15
C ILE A 120 29.73 -39.31 16.70
N ASP A 121 30.72 -39.36 17.60
CA ASP A 121 31.23 -40.60 18.17
C ASP A 121 30.27 -41.22 19.20
N SER A 122 29.57 -40.41 20.01
CA SER A 122 28.54 -40.92 20.94
C SER A 122 27.24 -41.31 20.24
N VAL A 123 26.95 -40.77 19.06
CA VAL A 123 25.80 -41.15 18.22
C VAL A 123 26.11 -42.40 17.37
N LEU A 124 27.35 -42.59 16.92
CA LEU A 124 27.79 -43.81 16.21
C LEU A 124 28.06 -44.99 17.16
N ALA A 125 28.24 -44.73 18.46
CA ALA A 125 28.40 -45.76 19.48
C ALA A 125 27.09 -46.55 19.76
N ASP A 126 25.93 -46.01 19.38
CA ASP A 126 24.63 -46.67 19.55
C ASP A 126 23.85 -46.72 18.21
N PRO A 127 23.69 -47.91 17.61
CA PRO A 127 22.97 -48.10 16.34
C PRO A 127 21.56 -47.47 16.32
N ASP A 128 20.86 -47.44 17.46
CA ASP A 128 19.48 -46.93 17.54
C ASP A 128 19.42 -45.40 17.42
N ASN A 129 20.40 -44.69 17.97
CA ASN A 129 20.49 -43.23 17.82
C ASN A 129 20.86 -42.83 16.40
N ALA A 130 21.76 -43.57 15.75
CA ALA A 130 22.09 -43.35 14.34
C ALA A 130 20.86 -43.53 13.43
N ILE A 131 20.06 -44.57 13.66
CA ILE A 131 18.80 -44.81 12.92
C ILE A 131 17.81 -43.66 13.12
N ARG A 132 17.62 -43.19 14.36
CA ARG A 132 16.73 -42.05 14.66
C ARG A 132 17.17 -40.78 13.95
N LEU A 133 18.47 -40.47 13.96
CA LEU A 133 19.00 -39.25 13.32
C LEU A 133 18.91 -39.30 11.80
N LEU A 134 19.25 -40.43 11.17
CA LEU A 134 19.09 -40.63 9.74
C LEU A 134 17.62 -40.56 9.31
N THR A 135 16.71 -41.06 10.14
CA THR A 135 15.27 -40.95 9.91
C THR A 135 14.81 -39.50 9.99
N ALA A 136 15.25 -38.75 11.00
CA ALA A 136 14.95 -37.32 11.14
C ALA A 136 15.48 -36.51 9.95
N LEU A 137 16.72 -36.74 9.52
CA LEU A 137 17.32 -36.10 8.34
C LEU A 137 16.57 -36.43 7.04
N LYS A 138 16.09 -37.67 6.90
CA LYS A 138 15.29 -38.09 5.74
C LYS A 138 13.95 -37.37 5.70
N GLU A 139 13.26 -37.27 6.83
CA GLU A 139 11.99 -36.53 6.92
C GLU A 139 12.18 -35.04 6.70
N GLU A 140 13.25 -34.43 7.24
CA GLU A 140 13.58 -33.01 6.99
C GLU A 140 13.82 -32.75 5.50
N ARG A 141 14.58 -33.61 4.81
CA ARG A 141 14.79 -33.51 3.36
C ARG A 141 13.49 -33.62 2.57
N LYS A 142 12.57 -34.49 3.01
CA LYS A 142 11.25 -34.65 2.39
C LYS A 142 10.39 -33.40 2.60
N ALA A 143 10.41 -32.83 3.81
CA ALA A 143 9.73 -31.58 4.14
C ALA A 143 10.27 -30.40 3.31
N LEU A 144 11.59 -30.27 3.20
CA LEU A 144 12.23 -29.25 2.36
C LEU A 144 11.82 -29.38 0.88
N LYS A 145 11.76 -30.61 0.35
CA LYS A 145 11.29 -30.84 -1.02
C LYS A 145 9.83 -30.44 -1.21
N ALA A 146 8.97 -30.70 -0.23
CA ALA A 146 7.57 -30.28 -0.26
C ALA A 146 7.42 -28.75 -0.18
N ALA A 147 8.18 -28.10 0.72
CA ALA A 147 8.21 -26.64 0.85
C ALA A 147 8.68 -25.96 -0.45
N ASN A 148 9.74 -26.48 -1.08
CA ASN A 148 10.23 -25.94 -2.36
C ASN A 148 9.20 -26.05 -3.49
N LYS A 149 8.42 -27.14 -3.53
CA LYS A 149 7.30 -27.25 -4.47
C LYS A 149 6.23 -26.19 -4.20
N GLN A 150 5.92 -25.94 -2.93
CA GLN A 150 4.95 -24.92 -2.54
C GLN A 150 5.43 -23.52 -2.93
N ILE A 151 6.71 -23.21 -2.73
CA ILE A 151 7.32 -21.94 -3.13
C ILE A 151 7.17 -21.73 -4.64
N ALA A 152 7.45 -22.74 -5.46
CA ALA A 152 7.31 -22.64 -6.92
C ALA A 152 5.85 -22.31 -7.34
N VAL A 153 4.86 -22.94 -6.71
CA VAL A 153 3.44 -22.64 -6.95
C VAL A 153 3.09 -21.21 -6.56
N LEU A 154 3.57 -20.74 -5.41
CA LEU A 154 3.33 -19.38 -4.93
C LEU A 154 3.99 -18.33 -5.85
N GLU A 155 5.17 -18.61 -6.38
CA GLU A 155 5.84 -17.72 -7.33
C GLU A 155 5.05 -17.55 -8.62
N ASP A 156 4.45 -18.62 -9.14
CA ASP A 156 3.61 -18.54 -10.34
C ASP A 156 2.30 -17.81 -10.08
N GLN A 157 1.67 -18.03 -8.93
CA GLN A 157 0.50 -17.24 -8.50
C GLN A 157 0.84 -15.75 -8.37
N LYS A 158 1.99 -15.41 -7.80
CA LYS A 158 2.46 -14.03 -7.66
C LYS A 158 2.68 -13.37 -9.03
N LYS A 159 3.25 -14.08 -10.00
CA LYS A 159 3.40 -13.58 -11.38
C LYS A 159 2.04 -13.27 -12.01
N ALA A 160 1.07 -14.18 -11.88
CA ALA A 160 -0.29 -14.00 -12.39
C ALA A 160 -0.98 -12.77 -11.76
N TYR A 161 -0.86 -12.62 -10.43
CA TYR A 161 -1.37 -11.45 -9.72
C TYR A 161 -0.72 -10.14 -10.18
N HIS A 162 0.60 -10.15 -10.40
CA HIS A 162 1.31 -8.99 -10.93
C HIS A 162 0.89 -8.61 -12.36
N SER A 163 0.63 -9.59 -13.24
CA SER A 163 0.07 -9.29 -14.57
C SER A 163 -1.32 -8.67 -14.47
N GLU A 164 -2.18 -9.17 -13.59
CA GLU A 164 -3.54 -8.65 -13.44
C GLU A 164 -3.54 -7.24 -12.86
N ASN A 165 -2.73 -6.96 -11.84
CA ASN A 165 -2.59 -5.60 -11.31
C ASN A 165 -2.11 -4.58 -12.35
N ARG A 166 -1.21 -4.97 -13.25
CA ARG A 166 -0.79 -4.09 -14.36
C ARG A 166 -1.95 -3.81 -15.31
N ARG A 167 -2.82 -4.79 -15.56
CA ARG A 167 -4.01 -4.61 -16.39
C ARG A 167 -5.00 -3.66 -15.72
N LEU A 168 -5.27 -3.85 -14.42
CA LEU A 168 -6.17 -3.00 -13.64
C LEU A 168 -5.68 -1.54 -13.61
N LEU A 169 -4.37 -1.33 -13.47
CA LEU A 169 -3.81 0.02 -13.49
C LEU A 169 -4.08 0.74 -14.82
N LYS A 170 -3.87 0.07 -15.96
CA LYS A 170 -4.18 0.63 -17.29
C LYS A 170 -5.66 0.97 -17.47
N LEU A 171 -6.55 0.16 -16.90
CA LEU A 171 -7.99 0.43 -16.96
C LEU A 171 -8.36 1.65 -16.10
N LYS A 172 -7.77 1.77 -14.92
CA LYS A 172 -7.95 2.92 -14.05
C LYS A 172 -7.44 4.20 -14.73
N ASP A 173 -6.23 4.17 -15.29
CA ASP A 173 -5.65 5.33 -15.98
C ASP A 173 -6.55 5.80 -17.14
N ARG A 174 -7.10 4.86 -17.92
CA ARG A 174 -8.06 5.17 -18.98
C ARG A 174 -9.36 5.76 -18.43
N GLN A 175 -9.86 5.26 -17.31
CA GLN A 175 -11.05 5.82 -16.67
C GLN A 175 -10.81 7.25 -16.16
N ASP A 176 -9.64 7.49 -15.57
CA ASP A 176 -9.22 8.81 -15.09
C ASP A 176 -9.04 9.79 -16.27
N GLU A 177 -8.53 9.33 -17.42
CA GLU A 177 -8.43 10.12 -18.65
C GLU A 177 -9.80 10.51 -19.19
N ILE A 178 -10.73 9.55 -19.32
CA ILE A 178 -12.12 9.82 -19.72
C ILE A 178 -12.78 10.82 -18.75
N MET A 179 -12.57 10.65 -17.45
CA MET A 179 -13.14 11.55 -16.44
C MET A 179 -12.58 12.98 -16.57
N ARG A 180 -11.28 13.11 -16.87
CA ARG A 180 -10.63 14.41 -17.11
C ARG A 180 -11.12 15.08 -18.39
N GLU A 181 -11.28 14.33 -19.48
CA GLU A 181 -11.83 14.83 -20.73
C GLU A 181 -13.29 15.28 -20.60
N GLN A 182 -14.07 14.58 -19.78
CA GLN A 182 -15.47 14.92 -19.53
C GLN A 182 -15.66 16.02 -18.47
N ALA A 183 -14.67 16.28 -17.62
CA ALA A 183 -14.73 17.33 -16.59
C ALA A 183 -15.19 18.71 -17.12
N PRO A 184 -14.62 19.28 -18.21
CA PRO A 184 -15.08 20.58 -18.72
C PRO A 184 -16.50 20.53 -19.29
N LEU A 185 -16.94 19.40 -19.85
CA LEU A 185 -18.31 19.23 -20.32
C LEU A 185 -19.31 19.18 -19.16
N VAL A 186 -18.94 18.48 -18.07
CA VAL A 186 -19.72 18.42 -16.83
C VAL A 186 -19.77 19.79 -16.17
N GLU A 187 -18.65 20.49 -16.10
CA GLU A 187 -18.54 21.85 -15.55
C GLU A 187 -19.36 22.84 -16.39
N TYR A 188 -19.28 22.78 -17.72
CA TYR A 188 -20.14 23.58 -18.61
C TYR A 188 -21.62 23.26 -18.37
N ALA A 189 -21.99 21.98 -18.27
CA ALA A 189 -23.36 21.59 -17.98
C ALA A 189 -23.84 22.11 -16.62
N GLN A 190 -22.99 22.11 -15.58
CA GLN A 190 -23.28 22.68 -14.27
C GLN A 190 -23.42 24.20 -14.34
N ASN A 191 -22.48 24.91 -14.97
CA ASN A 191 -22.51 26.36 -15.13
C ASN A 191 -23.74 26.83 -15.93
N VAL A 192 -24.15 26.07 -16.95
CA VAL A 192 -25.38 26.33 -17.70
C VAL A 192 -26.60 26.10 -16.79
N LEU A 193 -26.64 25.01 -16.03
CA LEU A 193 -27.70 24.74 -15.04
C LEU A 193 -27.81 25.82 -13.95
N ASP A 194 -26.68 26.40 -13.55
CA ASP A 194 -26.57 27.47 -12.54
C ASP A 194 -26.82 28.87 -13.11
N SER A 195 -26.93 29.02 -14.43
CA SER A 195 -27.24 30.30 -15.06
C SER A 195 -28.61 30.84 -14.60
N TYR A 196 -28.68 32.15 -14.37
CA TYR A 196 -29.91 32.82 -13.89
C TYR A 196 -30.99 32.95 -14.97
N ASP A 197 -30.73 32.49 -16.18
CA ASP A 197 -31.64 32.61 -17.31
C ASP A 197 -32.92 31.82 -17.08
N THR A 198 -34.03 32.42 -17.51
CA THR A 198 -35.37 31.82 -17.41
C THR A 198 -35.98 31.68 -18.80
N PHE A 199 -36.61 30.53 -19.02
CA PHE A 199 -37.16 30.13 -20.31
C PHE A 199 -38.68 30.08 -20.24
N THR A 200 -39.33 30.69 -21.22
CA THR A 200 -40.77 30.55 -21.40
C THR A 200 -41.09 29.14 -21.90
N SER A 201 -42.30 28.65 -21.59
CA SER A 201 -42.75 27.35 -22.12
C SER A 201 -42.77 27.33 -23.65
N THR A 202 -42.96 28.49 -24.30
CA THR A 202 -42.92 28.64 -25.75
C THR A 202 -41.52 28.44 -26.33
N GLN A 203 -40.48 28.97 -25.69
CA GLN A 203 -39.08 28.78 -26.11
C GLN A 203 -38.70 27.29 -26.04
N ILE A 204 -39.03 26.62 -24.94
CA ILE A 204 -38.75 25.18 -24.74
C ILE A 204 -39.55 24.34 -25.73
N ALA A 205 -40.83 24.65 -25.94
CA ALA A 205 -41.68 23.92 -26.88
C ALA A 205 -41.14 24.02 -28.32
N LYS A 206 -40.72 25.22 -28.76
CA LYS A 206 -40.15 25.45 -30.08
C LYS A 206 -38.85 24.67 -30.28
N GLU A 207 -37.98 24.65 -29.27
CA GLU A 207 -36.78 23.83 -29.26
C GLU A 207 -37.08 22.33 -29.41
N LEU A 208 -38.13 21.84 -28.75
CA LEU A 208 -38.55 20.44 -28.82
C LEU A 208 -39.37 20.10 -30.08
N GLY A 209 -39.56 21.06 -30.99
CA GLY A 209 -40.32 20.89 -32.23
C GLY A 209 -41.83 20.74 -32.03
N MET A 210 -42.41 21.36 -30.99
CA MET A 210 -43.85 21.27 -30.69
C MET A 210 -44.45 22.62 -30.27
N SER A 211 -45.79 22.71 -30.24
CA SER A 211 -46.48 23.90 -29.73
C SER A 211 -46.44 23.96 -28.21
N ALA A 212 -46.50 25.17 -27.63
CA ALA A 212 -46.56 25.34 -26.18
C ALA A 212 -47.78 24.61 -25.56
N GLN A 213 -48.90 24.59 -26.28
CA GLN A 213 -50.11 23.87 -25.89
C GLN A 213 -49.87 22.35 -25.83
N ALA A 214 -49.19 21.78 -26.83
CA ALA A 214 -48.84 20.36 -26.85
C ALA A 214 -47.87 20.00 -25.70
N LEU A 215 -46.89 20.88 -25.43
CA LEU A 215 -45.97 20.70 -24.31
C LEU A 215 -46.71 20.72 -22.97
N HIS A 216 -47.58 21.70 -22.74
CA HIS A 216 -48.37 21.79 -21.50
C HIS A 216 -49.30 20.58 -21.31
N LYS A 217 -49.94 20.12 -22.39
CA LYS A 217 -50.75 18.89 -22.36
C LYS A 217 -49.90 17.68 -21.96
N LEU A 218 -48.74 17.48 -22.58
CA LEU A 218 -47.84 16.37 -22.27
C LEU A 218 -47.38 16.41 -20.81
N LEU A 219 -46.96 17.58 -20.32
CA LEU A 219 -46.52 17.74 -18.93
C LEU A 219 -47.68 17.56 -17.94
N ASN A 220 -48.90 17.94 -18.31
CA ASN A 220 -50.10 17.65 -17.52
C ASN A 220 -50.40 16.16 -17.44
N ASP A 221 -50.37 15.47 -18.58
CA ASP A 221 -50.59 14.03 -18.68
C ASP A 221 -49.48 13.23 -17.98
N ALA A 222 -48.27 13.79 -17.90
CA ALA A 222 -47.15 13.25 -17.11
C ALA A 222 -47.25 13.57 -15.61
N GLY A 223 -48.28 14.30 -15.17
CA GLY A 223 -48.47 14.71 -13.79
C GLY A 223 -47.38 15.65 -13.28
N VAL A 224 -46.84 16.50 -14.15
CA VAL A 224 -45.78 17.49 -13.88
C VAL A 224 -46.34 18.86 -13.53
N MET A 225 -47.29 19.33 -14.32
CA MET A 225 -47.98 20.59 -14.09
C MET A 225 -49.49 20.43 -14.21
N PHE A 226 -50.23 21.36 -13.64
CA PHE A 226 -51.67 21.46 -13.80
C PHE A 226 -52.05 22.91 -14.07
N LYS A 227 -53.21 23.11 -14.70
CA LYS A 227 -53.74 24.44 -15.00
C LYS A 227 -54.71 24.87 -13.91
N HIS A 228 -54.51 26.07 -13.36
CA HIS A 228 -55.46 26.70 -12.45
C HIS A 228 -55.71 28.14 -12.91
N GLY A 229 -56.96 28.44 -13.28
CA GLY A 229 -57.30 29.69 -13.96
C GLY A 229 -56.56 29.84 -15.30
N SER A 230 -55.86 30.96 -15.48
CA SER A 230 -55.07 31.27 -16.67
C SER A 230 -53.60 30.82 -16.58
N GLN A 231 -53.14 30.26 -15.45
CA GLN A 231 -51.74 29.96 -15.19
C GLN A 231 -51.48 28.46 -15.00
N TRP A 232 -50.26 28.05 -15.36
CA TRP A 232 -49.75 26.69 -15.15
C TRP A 232 -48.88 26.63 -13.89
N PHE A 233 -49.18 25.69 -13.02
CA PHE A 233 -48.48 25.44 -11.76
C PHE A 233 -47.88 24.05 -11.73
N LEU A 234 -46.77 23.89 -11.03
CA LEU A 234 -46.21 22.56 -10.77
C LEU A 234 -47.01 21.84 -9.69
N TYR A 235 -47.17 20.52 -9.82
CA TYR A 235 -47.65 19.69 -8.72
C TYR A 235 -46.69 19.78 -7.52
N ALA A 236 -47.22 19.60 -6.30
CA ALA A 236 -46.48 19.72 -5.04
C ALA A 236 -45.13 18.95 -5.05
N LYS A 237 -45.10 17.76 -5.66
CA LYS A 237 -43.88 16.92 -5.79
C LYS A 237 -42.72 17.57 -6.57
N TYR A 238 -42.96 18.67 -7.29
CA TYR A 238 -41.97 19.39 -8.09
C TYR A 238 -41.76 20.85 -7.67
N GLN A 239 -42.61 21.42 -6.80
CA GLN A 239 -42.52 22.84 -6.44
C GLN A 239 -41.22 23.20 -5.72
N ALA A 240 -40.75 22.35 -4.81
CA ALA A 240 -39.52 22.59 -4.05
C ALA A 240 -38.22 22.28 -4.83
N LYS A 241 -38.30 21.87 -6.10
CA LYS A 241 -37.14 21.42 -6.89
C LYS A 241 -36.46 22.53 -7.71
N GLY A 242 -36.89 23.78 -7.56
CA GLY A 242 -36.28 24.92 -8.26
C GLY A 242 -36.43 24.92 -9.78
N PHE A 243 -37.36 24.13 -10.33
CA PHE A 243 -37.56 24.01 -11.78
C PHE A 243 -38.25 25.22 -12.42
N VAL A 244 -38.95 26.03 -11.64
CA VAL A 244 -39.66 27.21 -12.13
C VAL A 244 -39.43 28.42 -11.23
N LYS A 245 -39.51 29.61 -11.83
CA LYS A 245 -39.58 30.90 -11.17
C LYS A 245 -40.87 31.61 -11.60
N THR A 246 -41.35 32.52 -10.78
CA THR A 246 -42.48 33.39 -11.12
C THR A 246 -41.94 34.69 -11.69
N ARG A 247 -42.44 35.10 -12.86
CA ARG A 247 -42.14 36.39 -13.48
C ARG A 247 -43.38 37.27 -13.43
N GLU A 248 -43.18 38.49 -12.97
CA GLU A 248 -44.19 39.54 -12.91
C GLU A 248 -44.25 40.30 -14.24
N HIS A 249 -45.46 40.54 -14.73
CA HIS A 249 -45.71 41.34 -15.92
C HIS A 249 -46.72 42.43 -15.59
N THR A 250 -46.40 43.66 -15.91
CA THR A 250 -47.30 44.79 -15.76
C THR A 250 -48.06 45.05 -17.06
N TYR A 251 -49.31 45.50 -16.95
CA TYR A 251 -50.11 45.93 -18.09
C TYR A 251 -50.96 47.13 -17.69
N GLN A 252 -51.20 48.04 -18.64
CA GLN A 252 -52.05 49.21 -18.39
C GLN A 252 -53.51 48.85 -18.60
N ARG A 253 -54.35 49.15 -17.61
CA ARG A 253 -55.80 48.99 -17.69
C ARG A 253 -56.42 50.22 -18.34
N LYS A 254 -57.65 50.07 -18.85
CA LYS A 254 -58.41 51.14 -19.54
C LYS A 254 -58.70 52.35 -18.64
N ASP A 255 -58.60 52.19 -17.32
CA ASP A 255 -58.77 53.25 -16.30
C ASP A 255 -57.44 53.95 -15.93
N GLY A 256 -56.35 53.68 -16.65
CA GLY A 256 -55.03 54.25 -16.40
C GLY A 256 -54.25 53.61 -15.25
N ARG A 257 -54.81 52.59 -14.58
CA ARG A 257 -54.12 51.88 -13.50
C ARG A 257 -53.25 50.76 -14.05
N THR A 258 -52.09 50.55 -13.43
CA THR A 258 -51.21 49.41 -13.76
C THR A 258 -51.71 48.15 -13.06
N GLY A 259 -52.06 47.14 -13.85
CA GLY A 259 -52.32 45.78 -13.40
C GLY A 259 -51.03 44.95 -13.41
N LEU A 260 -50.99 43.92 -12.56
CA LEU A 260 -49.92 42.93 -12.48
C LEU A 260 -50.50 41.56 -12.83
N PHE A 261 -49.80 40.77 -13.65
CA PHE A 261 -50.06 39.34 -13.79
C PHE A 261 -48.78 38.55 -13.64
N LEU A 262 -48.91 37.31 -13.17
CA LEU A 262 -47.79 36.41 -12.89
C LEU A 262 -47.73 35.33 -13.96
N THR A 263 -46.52 35.01 -14.42
CA THR A 263 -46.26 33.91 -15.35
C THR A 263 -45.22 32.96 -14.77
N THR A 264 -45.43 31.66 -14.93
CA THR A 264 -44.45 30.64 -14.57
C THR A 264 -43.43 30.48 -15.70
N VAL A 265 -42.15 30.70 -15.41
CA VAL A 265 -41.01 30.50 -16.32
C VAL A 265 -40.11 29.39 -15.79
N TRP A 266 -39.41 28.68 -16.66
CA TRP A 266 -38.55 27.56 -16.31
C TRP A 266 -37.12 28.03 -16.07
N THR A 267 -36.46 27.47 -15.06
CA THR A 267 -34.99 27.58 -14.92
C THR A 267 -34.31 26.65 -15.92
N GLU A 268 -32.99 26.76 -16.11
CA GLU A 268 -32.27 25.80 -16.95
C GLU A 268 -32.41 24.35 -16.42
N ALA A 269 -32.37 24.17 -15.09
CA ALA A 269 -32.70 22.89 -14.45
C ALA A 269 -34.11 22.41 -14.80
N GLY A 270 -35.09 23.32 -14.82
CA GLY A 270 -36.45 23.04 -15.27
C GLY A 270 -36.55 22.66 -16.74
N ARG A 271 -35.83 23.35 -17.63
CA ARG A 271 -35.77 23.05 -19.07
C ARG A 271 -35.19 21.67 -19.32
N MET A 272 -34.09 21.33 -18.65
CA MET A 272 -33.48 19.99 -18.74
C MET A 272 -34.41 18.90 -18.22
N PHE A 273 -35.13 19.15 -17.13
CA PHE A 273 -36.15 18.25 -16.62
C PHE A 273 -37.29 18.04 -17.64
N VAL A 274 -37.81 19.11 -18.25
CA VAL A 274 -38.85 19.03 -19.29
C VAL A 274 -38.37 18.22 -20.49
N ARG A 275 -37.13 18.44 -20.97
CA ARG A 275 -36.56 17.65 -22.07
C ARG A 275 -36.53 16.15 -21.75
N ARG A 276 -36.07 15.79 -20.54
CA ARG A 276 -36.01 14.38 -20.09
C ARG A 276 -37.40 13.75 -20.05
N VAL A 277 -38.41 14.46 -19.53
CA VAL A 277 -39.79 13.97 -19.49
C VAL A 277 -40.34 13.73 -20.91
N VAL A 278 -40.09 14.66 -21.84
CA VAL A 278 -40.52 14.53 -23.24
C VAL A 278 -39.80 13.37 -23.94
N GLN A 279 -38.49 13.22 -23.74
CA GLN A 279 -37.71 12.12 -24.31
C GLN A 279 -38.22 10.75 -23.82
N LEU A 280 -38.48 10.62 -22.52
CA LEU A 280 -39.00 9.38 -21.92
C LEU A 280 -40.40 9.04 -22.44
N LYS A 281 -41.27 10.05 -22.62
CA LYS A 281 -42.59 9.84 -23.22
C LYS A 281 -42.48 9.41 -24.69
N ARG A 282 -41.58 10.01 -25.47
CA ARG A 282 -41.34 9.64 -26.88
C ARG A 282 -40.79 8.22 -27.02
N SER A 283 -39.89 7.78 -26.15
CA SER A 283 -39.36 6.41 -26.16
C SER A 283 -40.40 5.37 -25.76
N MET A 284 -41.38 5.74 -24.94
CA MET A 284 -42.50 4.85 -24.60
C MET A 284 -43.57 4.75 -25.71
N THR A 285 -43.68 5.76 -26.57
CA THR A 285 -44.67 5.77 -27.67
C THR A 285 -44.13 5.17 -28.98
N ASN A 286 -42.81 5.18 -29.19
CA ASN A 286 -42.15 4.53 -30.32
C ASN A 286 -41.08 3.56 -29.76
N PRO A 287 -41.44 2.31 -29.43
CA PRO A 287 -40.43 1.30 -29.12
C PRO A 287 -39.52 1.10 -30.35
N PRO A 288 -38.21 0.86 -30.16
CA PRO A 288 -37.33 0.56 -31.29
C PRO A 288 -37.89 -0.65 -32.03
N THR A 289 -38.16 -0.49 -33.32
CA THR A 289 -38.34 -1.62 -34.25
C THR A 289 -37.06 -2.44 -34.21
N GLU A 290 -37.16 -3.65 -33.67
CA GLU A 290 -36.17 -4.71 -33.84
C GLU A 290 -35.92 -5.04 -35.32
#